data_AF-A0A0D3E626-F1
#
_entry.id   AF-A0A0D3E626-F1
#
_cell.length_a   1.000
_cell.length_b   1.000
_cell.length_c   1.000
_cell.angle_alpha   90.00
_cell.angle_beta   90.00
_cell.angle_gamma   90.00
#
_symmetry.space_group_name_H-M   'P 1'
#
loop_
_entity.id
_entity.type
_entity.pdbx_description
1 polymer ?
#
loop_
_entity_poly.entity_id
_entity_poly.type
_entity_poly.pdbx_seq_one_letter_code
_entity_poly.pdbx_strand_id
1 'polypeptide(L)' 'MALLKSFVDVAPDFHSPIQNLPFGVFRPDSNPPPCPAVAIGDSVLDLSAISETGFFDGPILNGADCFLQMAM' A
#
# COMPACT_ATOMS: atom_id res chain seq x y z
N MET A 1 11.44 16.40 -17.82
CA MET A 1 10.80 15.16 -17.32
C MET A 1 9.40 15.50 -16.85
N ALA A 2 8.38 14.75 -17.27
CA ALA A 2 7.05 14.85 -16.68
C ALA A 2 7.02 14.04 -15.37
N LEU A 3 6.42 14.60 -14.32
CA LEU A 3 6.16 13.87 -13.08
C LEU A 3 5.08 12.81 -13.34
N LEU A 4 5.27 11.58 -12.83
CA LEU A 4 4.22 10.57 -12.83
C LEU A 4 2.99 11.08 -12.06
N LYS A 5 1.81 10.75 -12.57
CA LYS A 5 0.53 11.02 -11.90
C LYS A 5 -0.11 9.71 -11.50
N SER A 6 -0.67 9.69 -10.29
CA SER A 6 -1.51 8.58 -9.84
C SER A 6 -2.86 8.61 -10.55
N PHE A 7 -3.51 7.45 -10.62
CA PHE A 7 -4.94 7.36 -10.95
C PHE A 7 -5.83 7.71 -9.73
N VAL A 8 -5.27 7.62 -8.52
CA VAL A 8 -5.89 8.10 -7.29
C VAL A 8 -5.72 9.62 -7.22
N ASP A 9 -6.79 10.35 -6.97
CA ASP A 9 -6.73 11.79 -6.79
C ASP A 9 -5.96 12.11 -5.49
N VAL A 10 -4.92 12.92 -5.62
CA VAL A 10 -4.09 13.38 -4.50
C VAL A 10 -4.18 14.89 -4.47
N ALA A 11 -4.92 15.43 -3.50
CA ALA A 11 -4.98 16.87 -3.32
C ALA A 11 -3.57 17.42 -2.99
N PRO A 12 -3.24 18.65 -3.43
CA PRO A 12 -1.90 19.21 -3.28
C PRO A 12 -1.45 19.40 -1.83
N ASP A 13 -2.40 19.39 -0.87
CA ASP A 13 -2.14 19.52 0.56
C ASP A 13 -1.68 18.20 1.21
N PHE A 14 -1.94 17.05 0.58
CA PHE A 14 -1.55 15.74 1.13
C PHE A 14 -0.07 15.44 0.85
N HIS A 15 0.65 15.07 1.91
CA HIS A 15 2.08 14.73 1.87
C HIS A 15 2.41 13.33 1.30
N SER A 16 1.43 12.63 0.74
CA SER A 16 1.58 11.27 0.20
C SER A 16 1.28 11.20 -1.31
N PRO A 17 2.02 11.91 -2.17
CA PRO A 17 1.90 11.74 -3.61
C PRO A 17 2.52 10.42 -4.06
N ILE A 18 2.30 10.04 -5.32
CA ILE A 18 2.84 8.79 -5.90
C ILE A 18 4.37 8.68 -5.86
N GLN A 19 5.07 9.81 -5.66
CA GLN A 19 6.51 9.86 -5.51
C GLN A 19 7.00 9.51 -4.10
N ASN A 20 6.15 9.59 -3.08
CA ASN A 20 6.56 9.41 -1.68
C ASN A 20 6.14 8.05 -1.11
N LEU A 21 4.91 7.60 -1.39
CA LEU A 21 4.35 6.29 -1.00
C LEU A 21 4.90 5.75 0.35
N PRO A 22 4.71 6.47 1.48
CA PRO A 22 5.25 6.06 2.76
C PRO A 22 4.58 4.77 3.24
N PHE A 23 5.38 3.87 3.79
CA PHE A 23 4.91 2.62 4.40
C PHE A 23 4.41 2.87 5.82
N GLY A 24 3.37 2.14 6.20
CA GLY A 24 2.79 2.15 7.53
C GLY A 24 2.05 0.87 7.84
N VAL A 25 1.36 0.86 8.97
CA VAL A 25 0.48 -0.22 9.41
C VAL A 25 -0.87 0.39 9.75
N PHE A 26 -1.94 -0.19 9.23
CA PHE A 26 -3.30 0.27 9.51
C PHE A 26 -4.15 -0.84 10.10
N ARG A 27 -5.25 -0.46 10.76
CA ARG A 27 -6.26 -1.37 11.29
C ARG A 27 -7.63 -0.92 10.78
N PRO A 28 -8.29 -1.69 9.91
CA PRO A 28 -9.69 -1.48 9.57
C PRO A 28 -10.60 -1.54 10.81
N ASP A 29 -11.69 -0.76 10.82
CA ASP A 29 -12.67 -0.72 11.92
C ASP A 29 -13.32 -2.09 12.26
N SER A 30 -13.25 -3.08 11.35
CA SER A 30 -13.83 -4.41 11.54
C SER A 30 -12.98 -5.38 12.36
N ASN A 31 -11.97 -4.89 13.08
CA ASN A 31 -11.08 -5.67 13.96
C ASN A 31 -10.24 -6.81 13.31
N PRO A 32 -9.83 -6.74 12.02
CA PRO A 32 -8.80 -7.65 11.54
C PRO A 32 -7.42 -7.30 12.14
N PRO A 33 -6.44 -8.22 12.04
CA PRO A 33 -5.07 -7.95 12.42
C PRO A 33 -4.52 -6.67 11.75
N PRO A 34 -3.57 -5.96 12.38
CA PRO A 34 -2.88 -4.84 11.74
C PRO A 34 -2.23 -5.30 10.44
N CYS A 35 -2.53 -4.61 9.34
CA CYS A 35 -2.01 -4.94 8.01
C CYS A 35 -0.99 -3.90 7.54
N PRO A 36 0.09 -4.33 6.86
CA PRO A 36 1.05 -3.43 6.24
C PRO A 36 0.40 -2.69 5.06
N ALA A 37 0.67 -1.39 4.95
CA ALA A 37 0.01 -0.53 3.99
C ALA A 37 0.89 0.63 3.50
N VAL A 38 0.44 1.27 2.42
CA VAL A 38 1.04 2.49 1.86
C VAL A 38 0.01 3.60 1.77
N ALA A 39 0.36 4.80 2.19
CA ALA A 39 -0.52 5.96 2.04
C ALA A 39 -0.43 6.57 0.62
N ILE A 40 -1.57 6.92 0.05
CA ILE A 40 -1.66 7.67 -1.22
C ILE A 40 -2.83 8.66 -1.19
N GLY A 41 -2.50 9.96 -1.17
CA GLY A 41 -3.47 11.02 -0.91
C GLY A 41 -4.18 10.84 0.43
N ASP A 42 -5.52 10.82 0.40
CA ASP A 42 -6.39 10.56 1.55
C ASP A 42 -6.68 9.05 1.76
N SER A 43 -6.17 8.20 0.86
CA SER A 43 -6.43 6.76 0.88
C SER A 43 -5.22 5.97 1.38
N VAL A 44 -5.49 4.74 1.82
CA VAL A 44 -4.47 3.77 2.23
C VAL A 44 -4.63 2.51 1.38
N LEU A 45 -3.53 2.03 0.81
CA LEU A 45 -3.46 0.81 0.03
C LEU A 45 -2.98 -0.33 0.93
N ASP A 46 -3.78 -1.38 1.04
CA ASP A 46 -3.44 -2.61 1.77
C ASP A 46 -2.49 -3.50 0.96
N LEU A 47 -1.28 -3.77 1.48
CA LEU A 47 -0.29 -4.59 0.79
C LEU A 47 -0.62 -6.07 0.86
N SER A 48 -1.38 -6.52 1.87
CA SER A 48 -1.82 -7.90 1.99
C SER A 48 -2.77 -8.26 0.84
N ALA A 49 -3.79 -7.42 0.57
CA ALA A 49 -4.70 -7.61 -0.55
C ALA A 49 -3.99 -7.64 -1.93
N ILE A 50 -2.93 -6.85 -2.11
CA ILE A 50 -2.12 -6.87 -3.35
C ILE A 50 -1.31 -8.17 -3.49
N SER A 51 -0.81 -8.71 -2.37
CA SER A 51 -0.13 -10.01 -2.34
C SER A 51 -1.10 -11.14 -2.69
N GLU A 52 -2.30 -11.17 -2.11
CA GLU A 52 -3.32 -12.21 -2.37
C GLU A 52 -3.81 -12.22 -3.82
N THR A 53 -3.86 -11.06 -4.47
CA THR A 53 -4.26 -10.92 -5.88
C THR A 53 -3.14 -11.22 -6.88
N GLY A 54 -1.90 -11.40 -6.41
CA GLY A 54 -0.75 -11.73 -7.26
C GLY A 54 -0.25 -10.57 -8.11
N PHE A 55 -0.58 -9.32 -7.75
CA PHE A 55 -0.12 -8.13 -8.49
C PHE A 55 1.33 -7.75 -8.22
N PHE A 56 1.95 -8.30 -7.18
CA PHE A 56 3.40 -8.25 -7.03
C PHE A 56 4.05 -9.23 -8.00
N ASP A 57 4.31 -8.79 -9.23
CA ASP A 57 4.88 -9.60 -10.31
C ASP A 57 6.39 -9.40 -10.51
N GLY A 58 6.99 -8.46 -9.77
CA GLY A 58 8.41 -8.15 -9.80
C GLY A 58 9.32 -9.24 -9.20
N PRO A 59 10.63 -9.21 -9.48
CA PRO A 59 11.56 -10.31 -9.18
C PRO A 59 11.76 -10.64 -7.69
N ILE A 60 11.36 -9.74 -6.79
CA ILE A 60 11.56 -9.87 -5.34
C ILE A 60 10.30 -10.35 -4.63
N LEU A 61 9.13 -9.89 -5.08
CA LEU A 61 7.86 -10.07 -4.37
C LEU A 61 6.91 -11.05 -5.06
N ASN A 62 7.29 -11.59 -6.23
CA ASN A 62 6.51 -12.59 -6.93
C ASN A 62 6.37 -13.87 -6.09
N GLY A 63 5.12 -14.17 -5.70
CA GLY A 63 4.79 -15.32 -4.84
C GLY A 63 5.23 -15.15 -3.38
N ALA A 64 5.62 -13.95 -2.94
CA ALA A 64 6.02 -13.71 -1.57
C ALA A 64 4.82 -13.56 -0.63
N ASP A 65 4.89 -14.19 0.54
CA ASP A 65 3.87 -14.15 1.60
C ASP A 65 4.19 -13.16 2.74
N CYS A 66 5.26 -12.37 2.62
CA CYS A 66 5.75 -11.49 3.70
C CYS A 66 4.72 -10.45 4.19
N PHE A 67 3.75 -10.06 3.36
CA PHE A 67 2.67 -9.15 3.75
C PHE A 67 1.45 -9.86 4.37
N LEU A 68 1.43 -11.19 4.39
CA LEU A 68 0.36 -12.01 4.97
C LEU A 68 0.68 -12.49 6.39
N GLN A 69 1.90 -12.20 6.87
CA GLN A 69 2.39 -12.69 8.15
C GLN A 69 1.73 -11.95 9.31
N MET A 70 1.19 -12.69 10.26
CA MET A 70 0.66 -12.14 11.51
C MET A 70 1.81 -11.73 12.42
N ALA A 71 1.73 -10.53 13.00
CA ALA A 71 2.62 -10.15 14.09
C ALA A 71 2.33 -11.06 15.30
N MET A 72 3.30 -11.90 15.63
CA MET A 72 3.24 -12.86 16.75
C MET A 72 3.46 -12.18 18.10
#